data_AF-A0A7W2EMX1-F1
#
_entry.id   AF-A0A7W2EMX1-F1
#
_cell.length_a   1.000
_cell.length_b   1.000
_cell.length_c   1.000
_cell.angle_alpha   90.00
_cell.angle_beta   90.00
_cell.angle_gamma   90.00
#
_symmetry.space_group_name_H-M   'P 1'
#
loop_
_entity.id
_entity.type
_entity.pdbx_description
1 polymer ?
#
loop_
_entity_poly.entity_id
_entity_poly.type
_entity_poly.pdbx_seq_one_letter_code
_entity_poly.pdbx_strand_id
1 'polypeptide(L)'
;ESGGQFDLAQTLTNISPSFNSTRQTGADGADLVDSAALRGLGSDQTLVLVNGKRRHTTALVNLFGARNRGNTGTDMNAIPMLAIKDVQVLRDGAAAQYGSDAIAGV
;
A
#
# COMPACT_ATOMS: atom_id res chain seq x y z
N GLU A 1 25.10 6.40 -8.57
CA GLU A 1 25.26 5.38 -7.53
C GLU A 1 23.90 4.81 -7.17
N SER A 2 23.70 3.50 -7.36
CA SER A 2 22.53 2.79 -6.86
C SER A 2 22.73 2.50 -5.38
N GLY A 3 22.06 3.25 -4.51
CA GLY A 3 22.07 2.99 -3.07
C GLY A 3 21.06 3.89 -2.39
N GLY A 4 19.87 3.37 -2.07
CA GLY A 4 18.91 4.17 -1.29
C GLY A 4 17.47 3.70 -1.22
N GLN A 5 17.01 2.70 -2.00
CA GLN A 5 15.64 2.22 -1.90
C GLN A 5 15.58 0.69 -1.85
N PHE A 6 15.67 0.13 -0.63
CA PHE A 6 15.49 -1.30 -0.39
C PHE A 6 14.04 -1.70 -0.13
N ASP A 7 13.10 -0.75 -0.22
CA ASP A 7 11.70 -0.98 0.10
C ASP A 7 10.81 -0.87 -1.15
N LEU A 8 9.87 -1.82 -1.23
CA LEU A 8 8.90 -1.97 -2.31
C LEU A 8 8.02 -0.71 -2.43
N ALA A 9 7.46 -0.24 -1.32
CA ALA A 9 6.45 0.80 -1.34
C ALA A 9 7.03 2.14 -1.82
N GLN A 10 8.27 2.43 -1.42
CA GLN A 10 8.97 3.63 -1.87
C GLN A 10 9.38 3.53 -3.36
N THR A 11 9.81 2.35 -3.81
CA THR A 11 10.03 2.10 -5.24
C THR A 11 8.76 2.34 -6.04
N LEU A 12 7.62 1.81 -5.57
CA LEU A 12 6.31 1.99 -6.22
C LEU A 12 5.86 3.46 -6.24
N THR A 13 6.12 4.21 -5.18
CA THR A 13 5.83 5.65 -5.11
C THR A 13 6.60 6.44 -6.18
N ASN A 14 7.85 6.04 -6.47
CA ASN A 14 8.68 6.70 -7.47
C ASN A 14 8.27 6.35 -8.91
N ILE A 15 7.83 5.11 -9.17
CA ILE A 15 7.53 4.65 -10.55
C ILE A 15 6.05 4.77 -10.93
N SER A 16 5.14 4.81 -9.95
CA SER A 16 3.69 4.90 -10.15
C SER A 16 3.16 6.17 -9.50
N PRO A 17 2.90 7.25 -10.26
CA PRO A 17 2.43 8.54 -9.72
C PRO A 17 1.10 8.44 -8.96
N SER A 18 0.30 7.42 -9.28
CA SER A 18 -0.97 7.12 -8.63
C SER A 18 -0.81 6.33 -7.33
N PHE A 19 0.36 5.73 -7.09
CA PHE A 19 0.67 5.01 -5.87
C PHE A 19 1.28 5.98 -4.85
N ASN A 20 0.82 5.88 -3.62
CA ASN A 20 1.39 6.58 -2.51
C ASN A 20 1.53 5.64 -1.32
N SER A 21 2.70 5.68 -0.72
CA SER A 21 2.94 5.11 0.60
C SER A 21 3.43 6.21 1.51
N THR A 22 2.94 6.27 2.74
CA THR A 22 3.33 7.31 3.67
C THR A 22 3.84 6.69 4.96
N ARG A 23 5.12 6.92 5.24
CA ARG A 23 5.74 6.61 6.52
C ARG A 23 5.63 7.86 7.38
N GLN A 24 4.83 7.78 8.44
CA GLN A 24 4.58 8.94 9.32
C GLN A 24 5.17 8.71 10.69
N THR A 25 6.11 9.55 11.07
CA THR A 25 6.71 9.52 12.42
C THR A 25 5.79 10.16 13.44
N GLY A 26 5.73 9.61 14.65
CA GLY A 26 5.02 10.22 15.78
C GLY A 26 3.50 10.11 15.71
N ALA A 27 2.97 9.17 14.92
CA ALA A 27 1.56 8.94 14.71
C ALA A 27 1.09 7.60 15.32
N ASP A 28 1.29 7.44 16.63
CA ASP A 28 0.76 6.31 17.42
C ASP A 28 1.05 4.91 16.84
N GLY A 29 2.29 4.69 16.37
CA GLY A 29 2.73 3.43 15.77
C GLY A 29 2.45 3.27 14.28
N ALA A 30 1.81 4.25 13.62
CA ALA A 30 1.59 4.22 12.17
C ALA A 30 2.89 4.36 11.35
N ASP A 31 4.02 4.72 11.98
CA ASP A 31 5.36 4.64 11.38
C ASP A 31 5.81 3.21 11.11
N LEU A 32 5.23 2.22 11.79
CA LEU A 32 5.59 0.81 11.66
C LEU A 32 4.91 0.11 10.48
N VAL A 33 3.93 0.77 9.83
CA VAL A 33 3.13 0.20 8.74
C VAL A 33 3.31 1.03 7.50
N ASP A 34 3.80 0.43 6.42
CA ASP A 34 3.89 1.13 5.13
C ASP A 34 2.71 0.72 4.24
N SER A 35 1.61 1.46 4.38
CA SER A 35 0.34 1.14 3.72
C SER A 35 0.29 1.60 2.27
N ALA A 36 -0.09 0.70 1.37
CA ALA A 36 -0.39 1.05 -0.01
C ALA A 36 -1.68 1.86 -0.11
N ALA A 37 -1.62 2.98 -0.84
CA ALA A 37 -2.78 3.77 -1.23
C ALA A 37 -2.70 4.16 -2.71
N LEU A 38 -3.82 4.08 -3.42
CA LEU A 38 -3.93 4.49 -4.82
C LEU A 38 -4.83 5.71 -4.97
N ARG A 39 -4.50 6.56 -5.96
CA ARG A 39 -5.35 7.68 -6.43
C ARG A 39 -5.69 8.73 -5.36
N GLY A 40 -4.89 8.80 -4.29
CA GLY A 40 -5.15 9.69 -3.15
C GLY A 40 -6.33 9.26 -2.28
N LEU A 41 -6.82 8.03 -2.45
CA LEU A 41 -7.87 7.43 -1.65
C LEU A 41 -7.30 6.71 -0.41
N GLY A 42 -8.18 6.26 0.49
CA GLY A 42 -7.80 5.53 1.69
C GLY A 42 -7.07 4.23 1.38
N SER A 43 -6.15 3.81 2.27
CA SER A 43 -5.39 2.56 2.12
C SER A 43 -6.24 1.29 2.24
N ASP A 44 -7.42 1.40 2.83
CA ASP A 44 -8.45 0.34 2.90
C ASP A 44 -9.22 0.17 1.59
N GLN A 45 -9.09 1.12 0.66
CA GLN A 45 -9.69 1.07 -0.68
C GLN A 45 -8.73 0.53 -1.73
N THR A 46 -7.50 0.17 -1.34
CA THR A 46 -6.49 -0.44 -2.20
C THR A 46 -6.32 -1.91 -1.82
N LEU A 47 -6.68 -2.81 -2.73
CA LEU A 47 -6.55 -4.24 -2.47
C LEU A 47 -5.16 -4.72 -2.86
N VAL A 48 -4.45 -5.41 -1.98
CA VAL A 48 -3.14 -5.97 -2.33
C VAL A 48 -3.24 -7.48 -2.54
N LEU A 49 -2.72 -7.95 -3.68
CA LEU A 49 -2.64 -9.37 -4.01
C LEU A 49 -1.19 -9.83 -4.05
N VAL A 50 -0.94 -11.03 -3.50
CA VAL A 50 0.33 -11.74 -3.69
C VAL A 50 0.01 -13.09 -4.31
N ASN A 51 0.55 -13.32 -5.52
CA ASN A 51 0.25 -14.53 -6.32
C ASN A 51 -1.27 -14.74 -6.50
N GLY A 52 -2.01 -13.65 -6.74
CA GLY A 52 -3.47 -13.68 -6.92
C GLY A 52 -4.28 -13.86 -5.63
N LYS A 53 -3.65 -13.99 -4.46
CA LYS A 53 -4.34 -14.11 -3.17
C LYS A 53 -4.35 -12.79 -2.42
N ARG A 54 -5.49 -12.45 -1.82
CA ARG A 54 -5.65 -11.24 -1.01
C ARG A 54 -4.71 -11.26 0.20
N ARG A 55 -4.03 -10.15 0.43
CA ARG A 55 -3.29 -9.92 1.67
C ARG A 55 -4.21 -9.35 2.74
N HIS A 56 -3.89 -9.67 3.99
CA HIS A 56 -4.57 -9.15 5.16
C HIS A 56 -4.04 -7.73 5.46
N THR A 57 -4.93 -6.85 5.92
CA THR A 57 -4.57 -5.51 6.40
C THR A 57 -3.90 -5.60 7.79
N THR A 58 -3.45 -4.50 8.35
CA THR A 58 -3.00 -4.52 9.76
C THR A 58 -4.19 -4.30 10.70
N ALA A 59 -4.04 -4.69 11.96
CA ALA A 59 -4.99 -4.33 13.02
C ALA A 59 -4.80 -2.88 13.52
N LEU A 60 -3.74 -2.20 13.05
CA LEU A 60 -3.43 -0.83 13.45
C LEU A 60 -4.34 0.12 12.66
N VAL A 61 -5.27 0.75 13.38
CA VAL A 61 -6.10 1.82 12.83
C VAL A 61 -5.29 3.10 12.85
N ASN A 62 -5.12 3.72 11.69
CA ASN A 62 -4.40 4.98 11.59
C ASN A 62 -5.12 6.06 12.41
N LEU A 63 -4.47 6.57 13.45
CA LEU A 63 -5.03 7.57 14.36
C LEU A 63 -4.06 8.77 14.52
N PHE A 64 -4.48 9.79 15.26
CA PHE A 64 -3.68 10.95 15.68
C PHE A 64 -2.54 11.40 14.73
N GLY A 65 -2.86 12.26 13.77
CA GLY A 65 -1.86 12.81 12.84
C GLY A 65 -1.49 11.88 11.68
N ALA A 66 -1.90 10.61 11.71
CA ALA A 66 -1.80 9.72 10.56
C ALA A 66 -2.68 10.17 9.38
N ARG A 67 -2.18 9.99 8.16
CA ARG A 67 -2.95 10.03 6.90
C ARG A 67 -3.85 8.80 6.88
N ASN A 68 -4.94 8.88 6.11
CA ASN A 68 -5.96 7.82 6.05
C ASN A 68 -6.47 7.49 7.46
N ARG A 69 -6.78 8.54 8.24
CA ARG A 69 -7.23 8.40 9.62
C ARG A 69 -8.54 7.62 9.66
N GLY A 70 -8.61 6.61 10.53
CA GLY A 70 -9.74 5.70 10.63
C GLY A 70 -9.69 4.53 9.66
N ASN A 71 -8.71 4.50 8.76
CA ASN A 71 -8.49 3.37 7.85
C ASN A 71 -7.43 2.42 8.42
N THR A 72 -7.43 1.20 7.89
CA THR A 72 -6.32 0.25 8.02
C THR A 72 -5.76 0.00 6.62
N GLY A 73 -4.55 -0.54 6.51
CA GLY A 73 -3.93 -0.80 5.21
C GLY A 73 -3.15 -2.11 5.23
N THR A 74 -2.78 -2.60 4.04
CA THR A 74 -1.85 -3.72 3.96
C THR A 74 -0.43 -3.19 4.14
N ASP A 75 0.34 -3.78 5.07
CA ASP A 75 1.75 -3.42 5.27
C ASP A 75 2.61 -3.99 4.14
N MET A 76 3.23 -3.10 3.36
CA MET A 76 4.09 -3.47 2.24
C MET A 76 5.44 -4.03 2.72
N ASN A 77 5.89 -3.67 3.93
CA ASN A 77 7.15 -4.19 4.49
C ASN A 77 7.11 -5.72 4.69
N ALA A 78 5.90 -6.30 4.77
CA ALA A 78 5.70 -7.74 4.86
C ALA A 78 5.99 -8.49 3.54
N ILE A 79 6.37 -7.80 2.46
CA ILE A 79 6.73 -8.38 1.17
C ILE A 79 8.18 -7.98 0.83
N PRO A 80 9.16 -8.87 1.04
CA PRO A 80 10.55 -8.57 0.70
C PRO A 80 10.72 -8.36 -0.81
N MET A 81 11.40 -7.28 -1.22
CA MET A 81 11.71 -6.99 -2.63
C MET A 81 12.40 -8.16 -3.35
N LEU A 82 13.29 -8.88 -2.66
CA LEU A 82 14.00 -10.04 -3.18
C LEU A 82 13.09 -11.24 -3.50
N ALA A 83 11.87 -11.27 -2.93
CA ALA A 83 10.90 -12.32 -3.16
C ALA A 83 9.92 -12.00 -4.31
N ILE A 84 10.08 -10.84 -4.96
CA ILE A 84 9.16 -10.35 -5.99
C ILE A 84 9.79 -10.56 -7.36
N LYS A 85 9.05 -11.21 -8.25
CA LYS A 85 9.42 -11.33 -9.67
C LYS A 85 8.90 -10.13 -10.48
N ASP A 86 7.62 -9.79 -10.30
CA ASP A 86 6.92 -8.75 -11.06
C ASP A 86 5.89 -8.07 -10.15
N VAL A 87 5.61 -6.79 -10.43
CA VAL A 87 4.54 -6.01 -9.78
C VAL A 87 3.67 -5.39 -10.85
N GLN A 88 2.35 -5.44 -10.65
CA GLN A 88 1.36 -4.81 -11.51
C GLN A 88 0.46 -3.94 -10.64
N VAL A 89 0.17 -2.73 -11.11
CA VAL A 89 -0.74 -1.78 -10.44
C VAL A 89 -1.92 -1.54 -11.35
N LEU A 90 -3.11 -1.99 -10.93
CA LEU A 90 -4.35 -1.91 -11.69
C LEU A 90 -5.18 -0.75 -11.13
N ARG A 91 -5.55 0.21 -11.99
CA ARG A 91 -6.12 1.51 -11.57
C ARG A 91 -7.50 1.79 -12.16
N ASP A 92 -7.92 0.89 -13.02
CA ASP A 92 -8.96 0.99 -14.03
C ASP A 92 -9.93 -0.20 -13.91
N GLY A 93 -10.89 -0.35 -14.83
CA GLY A 93 -12.01 -1.30 -14.74
C GLY A 93 -11.64 -2.76 -14.43
N ALA A 94 -10.38 -3.15 -14.65
CA ALA A 94 -9.84 -4.42 -14.22
C ALA A 94 -9.94 -4.65 -12.70
N ALA A 95 -9.84 -3.59 -11.87
CA ALA A 95 -9.95 -3.65 -10.42
C ALA A 95 -11.38 -3.98 -9.93
N ALA A 96 -12.42 -3.60 -10.69
CA ALA A 96 -13.81 -3.85 -10.32
C ALA A 96 -14.13 -5.36 -10.18
N GLN A 97 -13.36 -6.21 -10.86
CA GLN A 97 -13.47 -7.67 -10.77
C GLN A 97 -13.06 -8.21 -9.40
N TYR A 98 -12.26 -7.44 -8.65
CA TYR A 98 -11.75 -7.83 -7.33
C TYR A 98 -12.63 -7.30 -6.18
N GLY A 99 -13.81 -6.76 -6.46
CA GLY A 99 -14.81 -6.44 -5.45
C GLY A 99 -14.57 -5.14 -4.67
N SER A 100 -15.24 -4.99 -3.53
CA SER A 100 -15.38 -3.73 -2.79
C SER A 100 -14.08 -3.14 -2.25
N ASP A 101 -13.08 -3.97 -1.97
CA ASP A 101 -11.82 -3.50 -1.37
C ASP A 101 -10.89 -2.87 -2.42
N ALA A 102 -11.23 -2.95 -3.71
CA ALA A 102 -10.43 -2.51 -4.84
C ALA A 102 -10.96 -1.20 -5.48
N ILE A 103 -11.65 -0.35 -4.69
CA ILE A 103 -12.23 0.92 -5.16
C ILE A 103 -11.16 1.86 -5.74
N ALA A 104 -10.02 1.97 -5.06
CA ALA A 104 -8.87 2.75 -5.51
C ALA A 104 -8.01 2.01 -6.53
N GLY A 105 -8.03 0.67 -6.48
CA GLY A 105 -7.31 -0.21 -7.39
C GLY A 105 -6.79 -1.48 -6.70
N VAL A 106 -5.91 -2.18 -7.41
CA VAL A 106 -5.21 -3.39 -6.96
C VAL A 106 -3.71 -3.25 -7.15
#